data_AF-A0A519F7T6-F1
#
_entry.id   AF-A0A519F7T6-F1
#
_cell.length_a   1.000
_cell.length_b   1.000
_cell.length_c   1.000
_cell.angle_alpha   90.00
_cell.angle_beta   90.00
_cell.angle_gamma   90.00
#
_symmetry.space_group_name_H-M   'P 1'
#
loop_
_entity.id
_entity.type
_entity.pdbx_description
1 polymer ?
#
loop_
_entity_poly.entity_id
_entity_poly.type
_entity_poly.pdbx_seq_one_letter_code
_entity_poly.pdbx_strand_id
1 'polypeptide(L)' 'MSASRLVSIVIPAYKPTYFESALRSAFAQDYDQLEIVICDDCRDGGIRALVDQLTPESPF' A
#
# COMPACT_ATOMS: atom_id res chain seq x y z
N MET A 1 -9.25 -24.93 11.22
CA MET A 1 -9.16 -23.53 10.73
C MET A 1 -7.97 -22.90 11.43
N SER A 2 -6.87 -22.67 10.70
CA SER A 2 -5.80 -21.83 11.25
C SER A 2 -6.35 -20.40 11.28
N ALA A 3 -6.35 -19.74 12.43
CA ALA A 3 -6.61 -18.32 12.49
C ALA A 3 -5.42 -17.63 11.81
N SER A 4 -5.57 -17.20 10.55
CA SER A 4 -4.60 -16.29 9.96
C SER A 4 -4.57 -15.04 10.83
N ARG A 5 -3.36 -14.55 11.12
CA ARG A 5 -3.19 -13.30 11.89
C ARG A 5 -3.20 -12.15 10.89
N LEU A 6 -3.83 -11.04 11.24
CA LEU A 6 -3.68 -9.81 10.46
C LEU A 6 -2.19 -9.46 10.35
N VAL A 7 -1.73 -9.22 9.13
CA VAL A 7 -0.38 -8.74 8.84
C VAL A 7 -0.48 -7.32 8.28
N SER A 8 0.28 -6.40 8.86
CA SER A 8 0.30 -5.00 8.44
C SER A 8 1.53 -4.73 7.57
N ILE A 9 1.30 -4.32 6.32
CA ILE A 9 2.36 -3.80 5.44
C ILE A 9 2.41 -2.28 5.62
N VAL A 10 3.44 -1.83 6.34
CA VAL A 10 3.63 -0.39 6.61
C VAL A 10 4.59 0.20 5.59
N ILE A 11 4.16 1.24 4.88
CA ILE A 11 4.92 1.92 3.82
C ILE A 11 5.12 3.39 4.19
N PRO A 12 6.28 3.76 4.78
CA PRO A 12 6.70 5.15 4.91
C PRO A 12 7.06 5.72 3.54
N ALA A 13 6.38 6.78 3.11
CA ALA A 13 6.44 7.28 1.74
C ALA A 13 6.82 8.76 1.68
N TYR A 14 8.07 9.05 1.32
CA TYR A 14 8.60 10.41 1.19
C TYR A 14 8.70 10.90 -0.28
N LYS A 15 8.94 9.99 -1.23
CA LYS A 15 9.06 10.31 -2.67
C LYS A 15 8.24 9.33 -3.52
N PRO A 16 7.60 9.80 -4.61
CA PRO A 16 6.71 8.97 -5.42
C PRO A 16 7.45 8.01 -6.37
N THR A 17 8.74 8.22 -6.65
CA THR A 17 9.51 7.53 -7.71
C THR A 17 9.33 6.01 -7.76
N TYR A 18 9.21 5.35 -6.61
CA TYR A 18 9.02 3.89 -6.53
C TYR A 18 7.74 3.48 -5.81
N PHE A 19 6.92 4.44 -5.39
CA PHE A 19 5.77 4.18 -4.55
C PHE A 19 4.71 3.34 -5.27
N GLU A 20 4.42 3.64 -6.53
CA GLU A 20 3.47 2.87 -7.32
C GLU A 20 3.88 1.39 -7.43
N SER A 21 5.14 1.12 -7.78
CA SER A 21 5.65 -0.25 -7.88
C SER A 21 5.59 -0.97 -6.53
N ALA A 22 5.89 -0.27 -5.42
CA ALA A 22 5.80 -0.83 -4.08
C ALA A 22 4.35 -1.16 -3.70
N LEU A 23 3.40 -0.25 -3.95
CA LEU A 23 1.99 -0.46 -3.65
C LEU A 23 1.39 -1.60 -4.48
N ARG A 24 1.68 -1.65 -5.78
CA ARG A 24 1.27 -2.76 -6.65
C ARG A 24 1.82 -4.11 -6.19
N SER A 25 3.05 -4.13 -5.66
CA SER A 25 3.62 -5.36 -5.08
C SER A 25 2.92 -5.80 -3.79
N ALA A 26 2.42 -4.85 -2.99
CA ALA A 26 1.64 -5.14 -1.79
C ALA A 26 0.22 -5.64 -2.13
N PHE A 27 -0.38 -5.16 -3.22
CA PHE A 27 -1.64 -5.72 -3.74
C PHE A 27 -1.48 -7.16 -4.27
N ALA A 28 -0.29 -7.54 -4.74
CA ALA A 28 -0.04 -8.86 -5.31
C ALA A 28 0.31 -9.94 -4.27
N GLN A 29 0.21 -9.65 -2.97
CA GLN A 29 0.49 -10.64 -1.92
C GLN A 29 -0.59 -11.73 -1.91
N ASP A 30 -0.18 -12.96 -1.56
CA ASP A 30 -1.03 -14.16 -1.49
C ASP A 30 -1.51 -14.50 -0.07
N TYR A 31 -1.30 -13.59 0.89
CA TYR A 31 -1.74 -13.75 2.28
C TYR A 31 -3.13 -13.15 2.52
N ASP A 32 -4.04 -13.95 3.05
CA ASP A 32 -5.48 -13.62 3.10
C ASP A 32 -5.87 -12.44 4.01
N GLN A 33 -5.12 -12.16 5.08
CA GLN A 33 -5.45 -11.12 6.07
C GLN A 33 -4.39 -10.03 6.13
N LEU A 34 -4.50 -9.06 5.22
CA LEU A 34 -3.58 -7.93 5.12
C LEU A 34 -4.27 -6.59 5.37
N GLU A 35 -3.53 -5.68 5.96
CA GLU A 35 -3.79 -4.24 5.88
C GLU A 35 -2.57 -3.53 5.32
N ILE A 36 -2.78 -2.46 4.54
CA ILE A 36 -1.71 -1.61 4.02
C ILE A 36 -1.84 -0.24 4.67
N VAL A 37 -0.79 0.19 5.37
CA VAL A 37 -0.75 1.48 6.07
C VAL A 37 0.31 2.34 5.42
N ILE A 38 -0.11 3.43 4.78
CA ILE A 38 0.78 4.37 4.10
C ILE A 38 0.98 5.60 4.98
N CYS A 39 2.23 5.90 5.33
CA CYS A 39 2.60 7.13 6.00
C CYS A 39 3.13 8.12 4.96
N ASP A 40 2.25 8.98 4.45
CA ASP A 40 2.60 10.01 3.46
C ASP A 40 3.33 11.18 4.13
N ASP A 41 4.62 11.33 3.83
CA ASP A 41 5.48 12.46 4.20
C ASP A 41 5.98 13.19 2.93
N CYS A 42 5.25 13.07 1.82
CA CYS A 42 5.63 13.65 0.56
C CYS A 42 5.30 15.15 0.50
N ARG A 43 6.25 15.96 0.03
CA ARG A 43 6.11 17.43 0.05
C ARG A 43 5.15 17.98 -1.00
N ASP A 44 4.96 17.27 -2.11
CA ASP A 44 4.24 17.75 -3.30
C ASP A 44 2.91 17.02 -3.53
N GLY A 45 2.50 16.13 -2.61
CA GLY A 45 1.28 15.36 -2.72
C GLY A 45 1.32 14.22 -3.75
N GLY A 46 2.49 13.93 -4.34
CA GLY A 46 2.63 12.86 -5.33
C GLY A 46 2.24 11.48 -4.82
N ILE A 47 2.45 11.20 -3.52
CA ILE A 47 1.99 9.96 -2.89
C ILE A 47 0.47 9.89 -2.85
N ARG A 48 -0.19 10.93 -2.31
CA ARG A 48 -1.66 10.99 -2.30
C ARG A 48 -2.27 10.79 -3.68
N ALA A 49 -1.73 11.45 -4.71
CA ALA A 49 -2.22 11.31 -6.09
C ALA A 49 -2.13 9.86 -6.59
N LEU A 50 -1.01 9.17 -6.32
CA LEU A 50 -0.85 7.76 -6.66
C LEU A 50 -1.80 6.87 -5.86
N VAL A 51 -2.02 7.14 -4.57
CA VAL A 51 -2.99 6.39 -3.75
C VAL A 51 -4.41 6.53 -4.31
N ASP A 52 -4.84 7.75 -4.61
CA ASP A 52 -6.19 7.99 -5.17
C ASP A 52 -6.35 7.31 -6.53
N GLN A 53 -5.31 7.30 -7.36
CA GLN A 53 -5.30 6.61 -8.66
C GLN A 53 -5.37 5.07 -8.52
N LEU A 54 -4.66 4.49 -7.55
CA LEU A 54 -4.48 3.04 -7.41
C LEU A 54 -5.51 2.38 -6.49
N THR A 55 -6.26 3.14 -5.68
CA THR A 55 -7.30 2.63 -4.79
C THR A 55 -8.35 1.74 -5.50
N PRO A 56 -8.82 2.07 -6.71
CA PRO A 56 -9.74 1.19 -7.46
C PRO A 56 -9.16 -0.18 -7.82
N GLU A 57 -7.82 -0.32 -7.80
CA GLU A 57 -7.11 -1.58 -8.07
C GLU A 57 -6.82 -2.37 -6.77
N SER A 58 -7.18 -1.84 -5.60
CA SER A 58 -7.01 -2.52 -4.32
C SER A 58 -7.80 -3.83 -4.31
N PRO A 59 -7.17 -4.98 -3.98
CA PRO A 59 -7.89 -6.22 -3.75
C PRO A 59 -8.57 -6.27 -2.38
N PHE A 60 -8.38 -5.23 -1.55
CA PHE A 60 -8.92 -5.06 -0.20
C PHE A 60 -9.92 -3.92 -0.15
#